data_AF-A0AB33AJ76-F1
#
_entry.id   AF-A0AB33AJ76-F1
#
_cell.length_a   1.000
_cell.length_b   1.000
_cell.length_c   1.000
_cell.angle_alpha   90.00
_cell.angle_beta   90.00
_cell.angle_gamma   90.00
#
_symmetry.space_group_name_H-M   'P 1'
#
loop_
_entity.id
_entity.type
_entity.pdbx_description
1 polymer ?
#
loop_
_entity_poly.entity_id
_entity_poly.type
_entity_poly.pdbx_seq_one_letter_code
_entity_poly.pdbx_strand_id
1 'polypeptide(L)'
;MRLRYRPADGRPRRRSDREGRGRAVVNLAGDAEVPQHAQTLGGPAPESQAVIYAQLNDELFEKLVLNHVYPAGRDHDVWAALLEPGLVERTKQTLIECHARNRRATRRRNRKMQEFTEQCQGLGARAQAQLAIAKAEHDKRTRAATNFGRMVGDAIAEINDICTMRHRGSSARHELDRALRAISEHKSAAEEAAIVPEPHDHALWELLHTLGKEPAEQAPTESTDAP
;
A
#
# COMPACT_ATOMS: atom_id res chain seq x y z
N MET A 1 11.94 -74.00 17.54
CA MET A 1 11.80 -72.53 17.72
C MET A 1 12.63 -71.82 16.67
N ARG A 2 11.99 -71.16 15.70
CA ARG A 2 12.64 -70.38 14.64
C ARG A 2 12.54 -68.90 14.99
N LEU A 3 13.67 -68.23 15.18
CA LEU A 3 13.75 -66.76 15.19
C LEU A 3 14.58 -66.35 13.98
N ARG A 4 13.88 -66.03 12.88
CA ARG A 4 14.47 -65.34 11.73
C ARG A 4 14.22 -63.85 11.91
N TYR A 5 15.29 -63.10 12.10
CA TYR A 5 15.31 -61.66 11.98
C TYR A 5 15.36 -61.31 10.48
N ARG A 6 14.43 -60.49 9.99
CA ARG A 6 14.48 -59.92 8.64
C ARG A 6 14.02 -58.45 8.72
N PRO A 7 14.78 -57.50 8.15
CA PRO A 7 14.47 -56.07 8.22
C PRO A 7 13.48 -55.67 7.11
N ALA A 8 12.75 -54.58 7.34
CA ALA A 8 11.96 -53.86 6.33
C ALA A 8 11.84 -52.40 6.78
N ASP A 9 11.75 -51.40 5.93
CA ASP A 9 12.23 -51.17 4.59
C ASP A 9 12.08 -49.66 4.37
N GLY A 10 12.93 -49.09 3.54
CA GLY A 10 12.99 -47.65 3.27
C GLY A 10 11.66 -47.07 2.80
N ARG A 11 11.26 -45.95 3.39
CA ARG A 11 10.23 -45.09 2.79
C ARG A 11 10.87 -44.10 1.82
N PRO A 12 10.40 -44.02 0.57
CA PRO A 12 10.90 -43.05 -0.39
C PRO A 12 10.36 -41.65 -0.08
N ARG A 13 11.26 -40.66 -0.06
CA ARG A 13 10.90 -39.23 -0.08
C ARG A 13 10.32 -38.89 -1.45
N ARG A 14 8.99 -38.77 -1.53
CA ARG A 14 8.32 -38.13 -2.69
C ARG A 14 8.67 -36.64 -2.69
N ARG A 15 9.60 -36.25 -3.56
CA ARG A 15 9.63 -34.91 -4.15
C ARG A 15 8.39 -34.80 -5.03
N SER A 16 7.40 -34.04 -4.58
CA SER A 16 6.32 -33.58 -5.43
C SER A 16 6.68 -32.18 -5.91
N ASP A 17 6.83 -32.09 -7.23
CA ASP A 17 7.01 -30.90 -8.02
C ASP A 17 6.08 -29.77 -7.59
N ARG A 18 6.68 -28.60 -7.42
CA ARG A 18 5.98 -27.34 -7.16
C ARG A 18 6.29 -26.37 -8.30
N GLU A 19 6.00 -26.79 -9.52
CA GLU A 19 5.91 -25.90 -10.68
C GLU A 19 4.50 -25.96 -11.23
N GLY A 20 3.93 -24.78 -11.50
CA GLY A 20 2.56 -24.65 -11.99
C GLY A 20 1.57 -24.02 -11.01
N ARG A 21 1.95 -22.94 -10.30
CA ARG A 21 0.91 -21.98 -9.87
C ARG A 21 0.50 -21.15 -11.07
N GLY A 22 -0.50 -21.68 -11.77
CA GLY A 22 -1.28 -20.95 -12.75
C GLY A 22 -1.72 -19.60 -12.17
N ARG A 23 -1.43 -18.56 -12.95
CA ARG A 23 -1.85 -17.18 -12.79
C ARG A 23 -3.38 -17.12 -12.74
N ALA A 24 -3.96 -17.23 -11.54
CA ALA A 24 -5.36 -16.91 -11.32
C ALA A 24 -5.47 -15.38 -11.22
N VAL A 25 -5.63 -14.72 -12.37
CA VAL A 25 -6.10 -13.34 -12.41
C VAL A 25 -7.52 -13.37 -11.87
N VAL A 26 -7.68 -12.98 -10.61
CA VAL A 26 -9.01 -12.82 -10.02
C VAL A 26 -9.56 -11.51 -10.57
N ASN A 27 -10.21 -11.56 -11.74
CA ASN A 27 -11.00 -10.46 -12.27
C ASN A 27 -12.18 -10.23 -11.31
N LEU A 28 -11.98 -9.33 -10.34
CA LEU A 28 -12.97 -8.97 -9.32
C LEU A 28 -13.78 -7.72 -9.68
N ALA A 29 -13.47 -7.08 -10.82
CA ALA A 29 -14.25 -6.00 -11.39
C ALA A 29 -14.75 -6.43 -12.77
N GLY A 30 -16.07 -6.36 -12.97
CA GLY A 30 -16.68 -6.58 -14.29
C GLY A 30 -16.13 -5.61 -15.32
N ASP A 31 -16.14 -6.07 -16.57
CA ASP A 31 -15.63 -5.41 -17.77
C ASP A 31 -16.19 -3.99 -17.94
N ALA A 32 -15.47 -3.01 -17.39
CA ALA A 32 -15.58 -1.62 -17.78
C ALA A 32 -14.21 -1.23 -18.33
N GLU A 33 -14.16 -1.01 -19.65
CA GLU A 33 -12.99 -0.48 -20.33
C GLU A 33 -12.52 0.78 -19.60
N VAL A 34 -11.33 0.70 -18.99
CA VAL A 34 -10.61 1.87 -18.51
C VAL A 34 -10.05 2.56 -19.76
N PRO A 35 -10.27 3.86 -19.95
CA PRO A 35 -9.74 4.56 -21.10
C PRO A 35 -8.22 4.50 -21.11
N GLN A 36 -7.65 3.78 -22.08
CA GLN A 36 -6.25 3.90 -22.46
C GLN A 36 -6.08 5.24 -23.19
N HIS A 37 -5.90 6.32 -22.45
CA HIS A 37 -5.45 7.60 -22.98
C HIS A 37 -4.06 7.89 -22.36
N ALA A 38 -3.04 8.33 -23.07
CA ALA A 38 -2.81 8.52 -24.50
C ALA A 38 -1.29 8.63 -24.66
N GLN A 39 -0.73 8.01 -25.69
CA GLN A 39 0.56 8.45 -26.21
C GLN A 39 0.33 9.78 -26.93
N THR A 40 0.94 10.87 -26.47
CA THR A 40 0.96 12.16 -27.18
C THR A 40 2.31 12.80 -26.82
N LEU A 41 3.26 12.89 -27.76
CA LEU A 41 3.47 14.06 -28.63
C LEU A 41 3.33 15.38 -27.87
N GLY A 42 4.41 16.18 -27.90
CA GLY A 42 4.66 17.34 -27.05
C GLY A 42 3.45 18.23 -26.75
N GLY A 43 3.17 18.37 -25.45
CA GLY A 43 2.20 19.27 -24.83
C GLY A 43 2.65 19.57 -23.39
N PRO A 44 2.09 20.59 -22.72
CA PRO A 44 2.64 21.19 -21.50
C PRO A 44 2.80 20.17 -20.37
N ALA A 45 3.74 20.43 -19.46
CA ALA A 45 4.23 19.53 -18.40
C ALA A 45 3.15 18.60 -17.84
N PRO A 46 3.45 17.29 -17.63
CA PRO A 46 2.47 16.32 -17.20
C PRO A 46 1.82 16.80 -15.91
N GLU A 47 0.53 17.13 -15.96
CA GLU A 47 -0.28 17.34 -14.76
C GLU A 47 -0.06 16.12 -13.88
N SER A 48 0.39 16.34 -12.64
CA SER A 48 0.67 15.25 -11.71
C SER A 48 -0.56 14.33 -11.65
N GLN A 49 -0.38 13.03 -11.87
CA GLN A 49 -1.48 12.05 -11.91
C GLN A 49 -2.41 12.15 -10.68
N ALA A 50 -1.87 12.60 -9.55
CA ALA A 50 -2.63 12.89 -8.34
C ALA A 50 -3.73 13.96 -8.53
N VAL A 51 -3.50 14.98 -9.36
CA VAL A 51 -4.51 16.01 -9.68
C VAL A 51 -5.67 15.42 -10.46
N ILE A 52 -5.38 14.55 -11.43
CA ILE A 52 -6.40 13.85 -12.22
C ILE A 52 -7.21 12.92 -11.31
N TYR A 53 -6.53 12.14 -10.46
CA TYR A 53 -7.21 11.22 -9.55
C TYR A 53 -8.03 11.93 -8.46
N ALA A 54 -7.64 13.13 -8.05
CA ALA A 54 -8.42 13.95 -7.11
C ALA A 54 -9.79 14.34 -7.67
N GLN A 55 -9.90 14.52 -8.99
CA GLN A 55 -11.15 14.90 -9.67
C GLN A 55 -12.07 13.72 -9.97
N LEU A 56 -11.60 12.48 -9.80
CA LEU A 56 -12.45 11.30 -9.99
C LEU A 56 -13.59 11.28 -8.97
N ASN A 57 -14.78 10.90 -9.42
CA ASN A 57 -15.88 10.58 -8.51
C ASN A 57 -15.55 9.35 -7.65
N ASP A 58 -16.30 9.15 -6.56
CA ASP A 58 -15.98 8.11 -5.58
C ASP A 58 -16.03 6.69 -6.14
N GLU A 59 -16.92 6.40 -7.09
CA GLU A 59 -17.03 5.06 -7.69
C GLU A 59 -15.82 4.74 -8.58
N LEU A 60 -15.39 5.68 -9.41
CA LEU A 60 -14.22 5.53 -10.27
C LEU A 60 -12.93 5.49 -9.45
N PHE A 61 -12.85 6.34 -8.42
CA PHE A 61 -11.73 6.35 -7.49
C PHE A 61 -11.62 5.02 -6.73
N GLU A 62 -12.74 4.48 -6.24
CA GLU A 62 -12.78 3.17 -5.60
C GLU A 62 -12.29 2.05 -6.52
N LYS A 63 -12.75 2.03 -7.77
CA LYS A 63 -12.28 1.04 -8.76
C LYS A 63 -10.79 1.17 -9.02
N LEU A 64 -10.29 2.40 -9.18
CA LEU A 64 -8.87 2.67 -9.38
C LEU A 64 -8.03 2.11 -8.21
N VAL A 65 -8.43 2.43 -6.98
CA VAL A 65 -7.77 1.95 -5.75
C VAL A 65 -7.80 0.43 -5.66
N LEU A 66 -8.96 -0.19 -5.88
CA LEU A 66 -9.10 -1.66 -5.79
C LEU A 66 -8.33 -2.41 -6.88
N ASN A 67 -8.15 -1.83 -8.06
CA ASN A 67 -7.34 -2.44 -9.12
C ASN A 67 -5.83 -2.43 -8.77
N HIS A 68 -5.38 -1.50 -7.94
CA HIS A 68 -3.97 -1.32 -7.58
C HIS A 68 -3.62 -1.77 -6.16
N VAL A 69 -4.58 -2.31 -5.41
CA VAL A 69 -4.38 -2.76 -4.03
C VAL A 69 -3.51 -4.02 -3.94
N TYR A 70 -3.43 -4.83 -5.00
CA TYR A 70 -2.68 -6.10 -4.99
C TYR A 70 -1.23 -5.92 -5.45
N PRO A 71 -0.22 -6.13 -4.58
CA PRO A 71 1.17 -5.77 -4.90
C PRO A 71 1.75 -6.46 -6.14
N ALA A 72 1.42 -7.73 -6.40
CA ALA A 72 2.05 -8.47 -7.47
C ALA A 72 1.50 -8.15 -8.88
N GLY A 73 0.45 -7.33 -8.98
CA GLY A 73 -0.15 -6.93 -10.25
C GLY A 73 -0.45 -5.45 -10.38
N ARG A 74 -0.04 -4.62 -9.40
CA ARG A 74 -0.29 -3.18 -9.42
C ARG A 74 0.74 -2.46 -10.28
N ASP A 75 0.30 -1.42 -10.96
CA ASP A 75 1.18 -0.37 -11.46
C ASP A 75 1.75 0.43 -10.28
N HIS A 76 3.08 0.54 -10.23
CA HIS A 76 3.78 1.21 -9.14
C HIS A 76 3.61 2.73 -9.17
N ASP A 77 3.51 3.33 -10.35
CA ASP A 77 3.41 4.79 -10.51
C ASP A 77 2.01 5.26 -10.11
N VAL A 78 0.98 4.51 -10.52
CA VAL A 78 -0.42 4.76 -10.10
C VAL A 78 -0.56 4.63 -8.59
N TRP A 79 0.02 3.57 -8.00
CA TRP A 79 -0.02 3.38 -6.54
C TRP A 79 0.73 4.50 -5.81
N ALA A 80 1.90 4.91 -6.30
CA ALA A 80 2.64 6.05 -5.72
C ALA A 80 1.80 7.34 -5.77
N ALA A 81 1.16 7.63 -6.90
CA ALA A 81 0.28 8.79 -7.05
C ALA A 81 -0.92 8.75 -6.07
N LEU A 82 -1.54 7.58 -5.86
CA LEU A 82 -2.62 7.40 -4.87
C LEU A 82 -2.16 7.62 -3.41
N LEU A 83 -0.85 7.54 -3.17
CA LEU A 83 -0.22 7.76 -1.87
C LEU A 83 0.30 9.19 -1.70
N GLU A 84 0.13 10.09 -2.66
CA GLU A 84 0.52 11.49 -2.50
C GLU A 84 -0.29 12.18 -1.37
N PRO A 85 0.27 13.21 -0.68
CA PRO A 85 -0.38 13.85 0.46
C PRO A 85 -1.82 14.31 0.20
N GLY A 86 -2.15 14.72 -1.04
CA GLY A 86 -3.50 15.14 -1.41
C GLY A 86 -4.52 13.99 -1.54
N LEU A 87 -4.07 12.74 -1.67
CA LEU A 87 -4.93 11.58 -1.93
C LEU A 87 -4.85 10.49 -0.86
N VAL A 88 -3.75 10.42 -0.11
CA VAL A 88 -3.47 9.29 0.80
C VAL A 88 -4.60 9.01 1.79
N GLU A 89 -5.24 10.05 2.34
CA GLU A 89 -6.33 9.87 3.29
C GLU A 89 -7.61 9.40 2.60
N ARG A 90 -7.89 9.90 1.39
CA ARG A 90 -9.02 9.44 0.57
C ARG A 90 -8.84 7.96 0.20
N THR A 91 -7.65 7.59 -0.28
CA THR A 91 -7.27 6.21 -0.61
C THR A 91 -7.47 5.28 0.59
N LYS A 92 -6.98 5.68 1.77
CA LYS A 92 -7.15 4.94 3.02
C LYS A 92 -8.62 4.76 3.39
N GLN A 93 -9.40 5.84 3.37
CA GLN A 93 -10.82 5.80 3.72
C GLN A 93 -11.62 4.90 2.77
N THR A 94 -11.37 4.99 1.46
CA THR A 94 -11.95 4.10 0.46
C THR A 94 -11.65 2.63 0.77
N LEU A 95 -10.40 2.27 1.10
CA LEU A 95 -10.04 0.90 1.47
C LEU A 95 -10.74 0.43 2.75
N ILE A 96 -10.86 1.29 3.76
CA ILE A 96 -11.59 0.99 5.01
C ILE A 96 -13.06 0.68 4.71
N GLU A 97 -13.70 1.47 3.86
CA GLU A 97 -15.10 1.29 3.47
C GLU A 97 -15.32 0.01 2.66
N CYS A 98 -14.42 -0.28 1.71
CA CYS A 98 -14.37 -1.56 0.99
C CYS A 98 -14.25 -2.74 1.95
N HIS A 99 -13.32 -2.67 2.90
CA HIS A 99 -13.11 -3.70 3.90
C HIS A 99 -14.36 -3.90 4.78
N ALA A 100 -14.99 -2.81 5.22
CA ALA A 100 -16.22 -2.86 6.01
C ALA A 100 -17.40 -3.44 5.22
N ARG A 101 -17.57 -3.07 3.94
CA ARG A 101 -18.58 -3.65 3.04
C ARG A 101 -18.38 -5.16 2.87
N ASN A 102 -17.15 -5.62 2.64
CA ASN A 102 -16.83 -7.04 2.57
C ASN A 102 -17.20 -7.78 3.87
N ARG A 103 -16.80 -7.25 5.04
CA ARG A 103 -17.14 -7.87 6.34
C ARG A 103 -18.65 -7.97 6.57
N ARG A 104 -19.41 -6.91 6.25
CA ARG A 104 -20.87 -6.92 6.35
C ARG A 104 -21.50 -7.96 5.41
N ALA A 105 -21.02 -8.04 4.17
CA ALA A 105 -21.50 -9.02 3.20
C ALA A 105 -21.22 -10.47 3.66
N THR A 106 -20.02 -10.75 4.16
CA THR A 106 -19.65 -12.05 4.71
C THR A 106 -20.52 -12.43 5.90
N ARG A 107 -20.72 -11.53 6.88
CA ARG A 107 -21.61 -11.79 8.02
C ARG A 107 -23.04 -12.14 7.60
N ARG A 108 -23.62 -11.36 6.67
CA ARG A 108 -24.96 -11.65 6.14
C ARG A 108 -25.05 -13.01 5.48
N ARG A 109 -24.02 -13.41 4.70
CA ARG A 109 -23.98 -14.71 4.04
C ARG A 109 -23.81 -15.85 5.04
N ASN A 110 -22.95 -15.71 6.05
CA ASN A 110 -22.79 -16.72 7.10
C ASN A 110 -24.12 -16.96 7.82
N ARG A 111 -24.86 -15.90 8.12
CA ARG A 111 -26.20 -16.00 8.72
C ARG A 111 -27.17 -16.76 7.82
N LYS A 112 -27.27 -16.40 6.54
CA LYS A 112 -28.11 -17.13 5.56
C LYS A 112 -27.73 -18.62 5.45
N MET A 113 -26.44 -18.92 5.54
CA MET A 113 -25.94 -20.28 5.46
C MET A 113 -26.29 -21.10 6.71
N GLN A 114 -26.26 -20.46 7.87
CA GLN A 114 -26.73 -21.05 9.12
C GLN A 114 -28.23 -21.34 9.05
N GLU A 115 -29.04 -20.35 8.64
CA GLU A 115 -30.49 -20.50 8.44
C GLU A 115 -30.79 -21.67 7.47
N PHE A 116 -30.07 -21.77 6.35
CA PHE A 116 -30.23 -22.86 5.38
C PHE A 116 -29.83 -24.23 5.96
N THR A 117 -28.78 -24.26 6.77
CA THR A 117 -28.34 -25.48 7.47
C THR A 117 -29.40 -25.97 8.44
N GLU A 118 -30.02 -25.06 9.21
CA GLU A 118 -31.12 -25.35 10.13
C GLU A 118 -32.36 -25.88 9.38
N GLN A 119 -32.74 -25.25 8.27
CA GLN A 119 -33.86 -25.71 7.43
C GLN A 119 -33.67 -27.13 6.88
N CYS A 120 -32.44 -27.52 6.57
CA CYS A 120 -32.14 -28.85 6.03
C CYS A 120 -32.08 -29.96 7.10
N GLN A 121 -32.15 -29.62 8.40
CA GLN A 121 -32.16 -30.61 9.47
C GLN A 121 -33.45 -31.46 9.39
N GLY A 122 -33.30 -32.78 9.38
CA GLY A 122 -34.44 -33.71 9.36
C GLY A 122 -35.14 -33.90 7.99
N LEU A 123 -34.77 -33.18 6.93
CA LEU A 123 -35.42 -33.25 5.61
C LEU A 123 -34.91 -34.39 4.69
N GLY A 124 -34.15 -35.35 5.23
CA GLY A 124 -33.70 -36.54 4.49
C GLY A 124 -32.55 -36.30 3.50
N ALA A 125 -32.20 -37.34 2.73
CA ALA A 125 -30.96 -37.40 1.94
C ALA A 125 -30.87 -36.33 0.84
N ARG A 126 -31.99 -35.97 0.20
CA ARG A 126 -32.01 -34.95 -0.86
C ARG A 126 -31.64 -33.56 -0.33
N ALA A 127 -32.17 -33.18 0.84
CA ALA A 127 -31.83 -31.92 1.49
C ALA A 127 -30.35 -31.89 1.91
N GLN A 128 -29.83 -33.01 2.41
CA GLN A 128 -28.41 -33.13 2.76
C GLN A 128 -27.48 -32.98 1.54
N ALA A 129 -27.85 -33.52 0.38
CA ALA A 129 -27.10 -33.33 -0.86
C ALA A 129 -27.09 -31.85 -1.31
N GLN A 130 -28.23 -31.15 -1.23
CA GLN A 130 -28.32 -29.72 -1.51
C GLN A 130 -27.48 -28.88 -0.54
N LEU A 131 -27.53 -29.24 0.75
CA LEU A 131 -26.71 -28.60 1.79
C LEU A 131 -25.21 -28.76 1.51
N ALA A 132 -24.76 -29.92 1.06
CA ALA A 132 -23.36 -30.16 0.72
C ALA A 132 -22.89 -29.26 -0.44
N ILE A 133 -23.70 -29.11 -1.49
CA ILE A 133 -23.40 -28.22 -2.63
C ILE A 133 -23.32 -26.77 -2.15
N ALA A 134 -24.32 -26.31 -1.38
CA ALA A 134 -24.34 -24.96 -0.83
C ALA A 134 -23.13 -24.68 0.07
N LYS A 135 -22.69 -25.67 0.87
CA LYS A 135 -21.49 -25.58 1.72
C LYS A 135 -20.23 -25.40 0.89
N ALA A 136 -20.04 -26.21 -0.15
CA ALA A 136 -18.88 -26.08 -1.02
C ALA A 136 -18.82 -24.68 -1.69
N GLU A 137 -19.96 -24.17 -2.17
CA GLU A 137 -20.00 -22.82 -2.73
C GLU A 137 -19.75 -21.73 -1.67
N HIS A 138 -20.34 -21.88 -0.48
CA HIS A 138 -20.13 -20.95 0.62
C HIS A 138 -18.66 -20.88 1.01
N ASP A 139 -17.99 -22.04 1.16
CA ASP A 139 -16.58 -22.13 1.50
C ASP A 139 -15.70 -21.46 0.43
N LYS A 140 -15.98 -21.70 -0.86
CA LYS A 140 -15.28 -21.03 -1.96
C LYS A 140 -15.40 -19.51 -1.85
N ARG A 141 -16.61 -19.00 -1.61
CA ARG A 141 -16.86 -17.56 -1.46
C ARG A 141 -16.20 -16.99 -0.19
N THR A 142 -16.26 -17.70 0.93
CA THR A 142 -15.63 -17.30 2.19
C THR A 142 -14.12 -17.20 2.05
N ARG A 143 -13.48 -18.18 1.39
CA ARG A 143 -12.03 -18.10 1.08
C ARG A 143 -11.70 -16.88 0.24
N ALA A 144 -12.49 -16.58 -0.79
CA ALA A 144 -12.28 -15.39 -1.61
C ALA A 144 -12.44 -14.09 -0.79
N ALA A 145 -13.48 -14.01 0.04
CA ALA A 145 -13.73 -12.85 0.91
C ALA A 145 -12.63 -12.65 1.97
N THR A 146 -12.10 -13.73 2.53
CA THR A 146 -10.96 -13.69 3.47
C THR A 146 -9.69 -13.22 2.77
N ASN A 147 -9.40 -13.73 1.57
CA ASN A 147 -8.24 -13.30 0.80
C ASN A 147 -8.31 -11.82 0.44
N PHE A 148 -9.48 -11.35 -0.01
CA PHE A 148 -9.74 -9.94 -0.25
C PHE A 148 -9.55 -9.11 1.03
N GLY A 149 -10.12 -9.56 2.15
CA GLY A 149 -9.98 -8.87 3.44
C GLY A 149 -8.54 -8.73 3.88
N ARG A 150 -7.72 -9.79 3.74
CA ARG A 150 -6.28 -9.74 4.02
C ARG A 150 -5.57 -8.76 3.11
N MET A 151 -5.78 -8.85 1.79
CA MET A 151 -5.16 -7.96 0.81
C MET A 151 -5.44 -6.48 1.09
N VAL A 152 -6.70 -6.12 1.35
CA VAL A 152 -7.06 -4.74 1.70
C VAL A 152 -6.49 -4.34 3.06
N GLY A 153 -6.47 -5.25 4.04
CA GLY A 153 -5.86 -5.00 5.35
C GLY A 153 -4.37 -4.72 5.27
N ASP A 154 -3.64 -5.50 4.46
CA ASP A 154 -2.21 -5.32 4.22
C ASP A 154 -1.92 -3.95 3.56
N ALA A 155 -2.74 -3.56 2.57
CA ALA A 155 -2.61 -2.24 1.93
C ALA A 155 -2.90 -1.07 2.87
N ILE A 156 -3.88 -1.21 3.78
CA ILE A 156 -4.13 -0.20 4.82
C ILE A 156 -2.94 -0.08 5.77
N ALA A 157 -2.32 -1.21 6.14
CA ALA A 157 -1.11 -1.20 6.96
C ALA A 157 0.05 -0.50 6.25
N GLU A 158 0.28 -0.81 4.97
CA GLU A 158 1.28 -0.14 4.12
C GLU A 158 1.08 1.38 4.11
N ILE A 159 -0.16 1.86 3.91
CA ILE A 159 -0.47 3.30 3.93
C ILE A 159 -0.15 3.92 5.30
N ASN A 160 -0.52 3.27 6.40
CA ASN A 160 -0.23 3.78 7.74
C ASN A 160 1.27 3.86 8.03
N ASP A 161 2.05 2.89 7.56
CA ASP A 161 3.51 2.90 7.68
C ASP A 161 4.11 4.08 6.91
N ILE A 162 3.62 4.33 5.68
CA ILE A 162 4.04 5.48 4.85
C ILE A 162 3.71 6.81 5.54
N CYS A 163 2.48 6.97 6.05
CA CYS A 163 2.09 8.18 6.79
C CYS A 163 2.96 8.38 8.02
N THR A 164 3.25 7.31 8.77
CA THR A 164 4.11 7.36 9.96
C THR A 164 5.53 7.77 9.60
N MET A 165 6.11 7.20 8.54
CA MET A 165 7.45 7.57 8.06
C MET A 165 7.53 9.03 7.64
N ARG A 166 6.51 9.54 6.92
CA ARG A 166 6.44 10.94 6.50
C ARG A 166 6.33 11.89 7.69
N HIS A 167 5.50 11.57 8.68
CA HIS A 167 5.39 12.39 9.89
C HIS A 167 6.69 12.44 10.68
N ARG A 168 7.42 11.32 10.81
CA ARG A 168 8.74 11.31 11.44
C ARG A 168 9.76 12.18 10.68
N GLY A 169 9.80 12.07 9.36
CA GLY A 169 10.67 12.89 8.52
C GLY A 169 10.35 14.39 8.60
N SER A 170 9.07 14.75 8.64
CA SER A 170 8.62 16.13 8.83
C SER A 170 8.96 16.67 10.22
N SER A 171 8.79 15.88 11.29
CA SER A 171 9.21 16.27 12.65
C SER A 171 10.70 16.55 12.73
N ALA A 172 11.53 15.67 12.15
CA ALA A 172 12.99 15.85 12.13
C ALA A 172 13.39 17.14 11.38
N ARG A 173 12.73 17.45 10.25
CA ARG A 173 12.96 18.71 9.52
C ARG A 173 12.54 19.93 10.34
N HIS A 174 11.39 19.88 11.00
CA HIS A 174 10.94 20.99 11.86
C HIS A 174 11.84 21.21 13.08
N GLU A 175 12.35 20.13 13.69
CA GLU A 175 13.31 20.21 14.78
C GLU A 175 14.64 20.80 14.30
N LEU A 176 15.11 20.42 13.11
CA LEU A 176 16.28 21.01 12.47
C LEU A 176 16.07 22.50 12.19
N ASP A 177 14.95 22.90 11.58
CA ASP A 177 14.63 24.31 11.32
C ASP A 177 14.60 25.13 12.62
N ARG A 178 14.01 24.56 13.68
CA ARG A 178 13.99 25.20 15.00
C ARG A 178 15.40 25.36 15.57
N ALA A 179 16.25 24.33 15.45
CA ALA A 179 17.63 24.40 15.91
C ALA A 179 18.44 25.45 15.11
N LEU A 180 18.29 25.50 13.79
CA LEU A 180 18.96 26.49 12.93
C LEU A 180 18.52 27.92 13.28
N ARG A 181 17.23 28.14 13.54
CA ARG A 181 16.73 29.45 14.01
C ARG A 181 17.32 29.83 15.36
N ALA A 182 17.34 28.91 16.34
CA ALA A 182 17.92 29.18 17.66
C ALA A 182 19.42 29.53 17.57
N ILE A 183 20.18 28.86 16.70
CA ILE A 183 21.60 29.19 16.45
C ILE A 183 21.73 30.59 15.82
N SER A 184 20.85 30.94 14.88
CA SER A 184 20.83 32.27 14.27
C SER A 184 20.48 33.36 15.28
N GLU A 185 19.50 33.12 16.15
CA GLU A 185 19.10 34.04 17.23
C GLU A 185 20.22 34.22 18.24
N HIS A 186 20.90 33.14 18.62
CA HIS A 186 22.09 33.20 19.49
C HIS A 186 23.20 34.06 18.88
N LYS A 187 23.46 33.89 17.57
CA LYS A 187 24.43 34.73 16.85
C LYS A 187 24.09 36.20 16.94
N SER A 188 22.85 36.56 16.58
CA SER A 188 22.39 37.96 16.64
C SER A 188 22.48 38.54 18.05
N ALA A 189 22.10 37.76 19.08
CA ALA A 189 22.16 38.20 20.47
C ALA A 189 23.61 38.41 20.96
N ALA A 190 24.54 37.54 20.57
CA ALA A 190 25.96 37.69 20.91
C ALA A 190 26.58 38.93 20.24
N GLU A 191 26.22 39.20 18.98
CA GLU A 191 26.62 40.39 18.24
C GLU A 191 26.05 41.68 18.89
N GLU A 192 24.76 41.69 19.26
CA GLU A 192 24.10 42.83 19.92
C GLU A 192 24.69 43.14 21.30
N ALA A 193 24.99 42.10 22.08
CA ALA A 193 25.59 42.24 23.40
C ALA A 193 27.12 42.50 23.37
N ALA A 194 27.72 42.57 22.18
CA ALA A 194 29.18 42.68 21.98
C ALA A 194 29.97 41.61 22.77
N ILE A 195 29.40 40.40 22.90
CA ILE A 195 30.05 39.26 23.56
C ILE A 195 31.07 38.68 22.58
N VAL A 196 32.29 38.46 23.05
CA VAL A 196 33.32 37.76 22.27
C VAL A 196 32.91 36.28 22.18
N PRO A 197 32.63 35.74 20.98
CA PRO A 197 32.18 34.37 20.83
C PRO A 197 33.29 33.39 21.19
N GLU A 198 32.91 32.25 21.76
CA GLU A 198 33.86 31.17 21.98
C GLU A 198 34.10 30.35 20.70
N PRO A 199 35.18 29.57 20.60
CA PRO A 199 35.47 28.74 19.43
C PRO A 199 34.32 27.78 19.05
N HIS A 200 33.54 27.34 20.04
CA HIS A 200 32.41 26.45 19.80
C HIS A 200 31.19 27.18 19.20
N ASP A 201 31.00 28.47 19.49
CA ASP A 201 29.97 29.31 18.86
C ASP A 201 30.27 29.49 17.38
N HIS A 202 31.53 29.75 17.05
CA HIS A 202 31.98 29.84 15.66
C HIS A 202 31.70 28.55 14.88
N ALA A 203 31.99 27.38 15.47
CA ALA A 203 31.70 26.09 14.85
C ALA A 203 30.19 25.87 14.59
N LEU A 204 29.32 26.29 15.52
CA LEU A 204 27.87 26.23 15.35
C LEU A 204 27.37 27.19 14.25
N TRP A 205 27.96 28.38 14.14
CA TRP A 205 27.59 29.35 13.11
C TRP A 205 28.09 28.98 11.72
N GLU A 206 29.24 28.32 11.61
CA GLU A 206 29.69 27.72 10.34
C GLU A 206 28.75 26.60 9.89
N LEU A 207 28.30 25.74 10.82
CA LEU A 207 27.28 24.74 10.53
C LEU A 207 25.98 25.37 10.03
N LEU A 208 25.52 26.48 10.64
CA LEU A 208 24.37 27.24 10.15
C LEU A 208 24.54 27.71 8.69
N HIS A 209 25.73 28.19 8.31
CA HIS A 209 26.02 28.62 6.94
C HIS A 209 26.06 27.47 5.93
N THR A 210 26.55 26.29 6.35
CA THR A 210 26.60 25.11 5.48
C THR A 210 25.24 24.45 5.30
N LEU A 211 24.42 24.41 6.35
CA LEU A 211 23.09 23.77 6.33
C LEU A 211 21.97 24.72 5.87
N GLY A 212 22.10 26.03 6.09
CA GLY A 212 21.18 27.05 5.59
C GLY A 212 21.27 27.29 4.08
N LYS A 213 22.30 26.74 3.42
CA LYS A 213 22.45 26.69 1.97
C LYS A 213 22.03 25.29 1.45
N GLU A 214 20.73 24.99 1.39
CA GLU A 214 20.28 23.91 0.50
C GLU A 214 20.49 24.32 -0.98
N PRO A 215 20.71 23.36 -1.89
CA PRO A 215 21.41 23.61 -3.16
C PRO A 215 20.54 24.41 -4.11
N ALA A 216 20.89 25.69 -4.30
CA ALA A 216 20.49 26.40 -5.50
C ALA A 216 21.00 25.60 -6.71
N GLU A 217 20.06 25.07 -7.48
CA GLU A 217 20.15 24.74 -8.90
C GLU A 217 21.59 24.66 -9.45
N GLN A 218 22.09 23.44 -9.63
CA GLN A 218 23.09 23.20 -10.67
C GLN A 218 22.39 23.42 -12.02
N ALA A 219 22.28 24.68 -12.42
CA ALA A 219 21.96 25.03 -13.80
C ALA A 219 23.08 24.49 -14.69
N PRO A 220 22.77 23.75 -15.76
CA PRO A 220 23.78 23.34 -16.72
C PRO A 220 24.28 24.60 -17.42
N THR A 221 25.55 24.94 -17.23
CA THR A 221 26.22 25.93 -18.07
C THR A 221 26.27 25.37 -19.48
N GLU A 222 25.40 25.89 -20.35
CA GLU A 222 25.52 25.76 -21.80
C GLU A 222 26.92 26.22 -22.23
N SER A 223 27.79 25.26 -22.53
CA SER A 223 29.02 25.51 -23.25
C SER A 223 28.66 25.69 -24.72
N THR A 224 28.34 26.93 -25.09
CA THR A 224 28.45 27.39 -26.48
C THR A 224 29.93 27.34 -26.83
N ASP A 225 30.33 26.39 -27.68
CA ASP A 225 31.53 26.58 -28.49
C ASP A 225 31.29 25.99 -29.88
N ALA A 226 31.24 26.90 -30.85
CA ALA A 226 31.14 26.62 -32.27
C ALA A 226 32.45 27.08 -32.92
N PRO A 227 32.94 26.32 -33.90
CA PRO A 227 33.48 26.91 -35.11
C PRO A 227 32.58 26.68 -36.32
#